data_AF-A0AAV5DLJ3-F1
#
_entry.id   AF-A0AAV5DLJ3-F1
#
_cell.length_a   1.000
_cell.length_b   1.000
_cell.length_c   1.000
_cell.angle_alpha   90.00
_cell.angle_beta   90.00
_cell.angle_gamma   90.00
#
_symmetry.space_group_name_H-M   'P 1'
#
loop_
_entity.id
_entity.type
_entity.pdbx_description
1 polymer ?
#
loop_
_entity_poly.entity_id
_entity_poly.type
_entity_poly.pdbx_seq_one_letter_code
_entity_poly.pdbx_strand_id
1 'polypeptide(L)'
;MAPKARIAMYSVCDSGVCPEADIIAAVDAAVKDGVDILSMSLGPKVQPPLPFHSDSIAIATFGAVRAGVFVALAGGNDGPKESTVENVAPWMTTVGAASVDRLFPGNLHLGDGTVLQGQSLYAMKATRMSPLVYSPCDDDNKKYLLRHKMNGKIAVCDNGTASDSGVNEIKQAGAYGVIYLDRRSKSSDGSKSSTRPFRLSLSASPGPRSSGHTWPHRLIR
;
A
#
# COMPACT_ATOMS: atom_id res chain seq x y z
N MET A 1 -18.01 -9.18 12.19
CA MET A 1 -16.81 -9.97 12.58
C MET A 1 -17.21 -10.99 13.63
N ALA A 2 -16.67 -12.22 13.55
CA ALA A 2 -17.07 -13.36 14.40
C ALA A 2 -15.85 -14.05 15.08
N PRO A 3 -15.36 -13.56 16.24
CA PRO A 3 -14.12 -14.05 16.87
C PRO A 3 -14.14 -15.51 17.33
N LYS A 4 -15.32 -16.13 17.44
CA LYS A 4 -15.50 -17.54 17.85
C LYS A 4 -15.74 -18.49 16.67
N ALA A 5 -15.71 -17.99 15.44
CA ALA A 5 -15.87 -18.81 14.25
C ALA A 5 -14.67 -19.76 14.10
N ARG A 6 -14.92 -20.94 13.51
CA ARG A 6 -13.86 -21.85 13.08
C ARG A 6 -13.38 -21.43 11.70
N ILE A 7 -12.08 -21.59 11.44
CA ILE A 7 -11.46 -21.19 10.17
C ILE A 7 -10.99 -22.46 9.47
N ALA A 8 -11.45 -22.64 8.23
CA ALA A 8 -10.87 -23.58 7.27
C ALA A 8 -10.13 -22.75 6.21
N MET A 9 -8.90 -23.17 5.86
CA MET A 9 -8.05 -22.45 4.90
C MET A 9 -7.84 -23.31 3.66
N TYR A 10 -8.15 -22.76 2.50
CA TYR A 10 -7.94 -23.39 1.20
C TYR A 10 -6.94 -22.53 0.41
N SER A 11 -5.71 -23.03 0.26
CA SER A 11 -4.66 -22.31 -0.45
C SER A 11 -4.79 -22.54 -1.95
N VAL A 12 -5.12 -21.48 -2.68
CA VAL A 12 -5.34 -21.51 -4.14
C VAL A 12 -4.41 -20.58 -4.90
N CYS A 13 -3.55 -19.86 -4.18
CA CYS A 13 -2.61 -18.91 -4.74
C CYS A 13 -1.20 -19.27 -4.30
N ASP A 14 -0.26 -19.26 -5.24
CA ASP A 14 1.16 -19.33 -4.96
C ASP A 14 1.88 -18.23 -5.75
N SER A 15 2.79 -17.52 -5.09
CA SER A 15 3.65 -16.51 -5.71
C SER A 15 2.88 -15.45 -6.53
N GLY A 16 1.66 -15.10 -6.10
CA GLY A 16 0.79 -14.11 -6.76
C GLY A 16 -0.03 -14.64 -7.95
N VAL A 17 0.07 -15.94 -8.23
CA VAL A 17 -0.73 -16.63 -9.25
C VAL A 17 -1.79 -17.46 -8.54
N CYS A 18 -3.04 -17.30 -8.96
CA CYS A 18 -4.18 -18.06 -8.45
C CYS A 18 -4.87 -18.73 -9.64
N PRO A 19 -4.56 -20.00 -9.95
CA PRO A 19 -5.19 -20.70 -11.06
C PRO A 19 -6.70 -20.86 -10.81
N GLU A 20 -7.54 -20.57 -11.82
CA GLU A 20 -8.99 -20.72 -11.69
C GLU A 20 -9.41 -22.14 -11.28
N ALA A 21 -8.71 -23.16 -11.81
CA ALA A 21 -8.96 -24.55 -11.46
C ALA A 21 -8.80 -24.82 -9.95
N ASP A 22 -7.78 -24.23 -9.31
CA ASP A 22 -7.53 -24.38 -7.88
C ASP A 22 -8.60 -23.66 -7.05
N ILE A 23 -9.07 -22.50 -7.53
CA ILE A 23 -10.17 -21.76 -6.91
C ILE A 23 -11.46 -22.59 -6.93
N ILE A 24 -11.81 -23.18 -8.07
CA ILE A 24 -13.01 -24.02 -8.21
C ILE A 24 -12.89 -25.25 -7.30
N ALA A 25 -11.75 -25.94 -7.33
CA ALA A 25 -11.51 -27.11 -6.49
C ALA A 25 -11.61 -26.79 -5.00
N ALA A 26 -11.14 -25.60 -4.57
CA ALA A 26 -11.27 -25.14 -3.20
C ALA A 26 -12.73 -24.81 -2.82
N VAL A 27 -13.50 -24.20 -3.72
CA VAL A 27 -14.93 -23.95 -3.49
C VAL A 27 -15.68 -25.27 -3.30
N ASP A 28 -15.44 -26.26 -4.17
CA ASP A 28 -16.06 -27.58 -4.07
C ASP A 28 -15.66 -28.30 -2.77
N ALA A 29 -14.37 -28.26 -2.41
CA ALA A 29 -13.88 -28.82 -1.15
C ALA A 29 -14.53 -28.14 0.06
N ALA A 30 -14.62 -26.81 0.07
CA ALA A 30 -15.21 -26.05 1.16
C ALA A 30 -16.70 -26.36 1.34
N VAL A 31 -17.46 -26.45 0.24
CA VAL A 31 -18.87 -26.85 0.29
C VAL A 31 -19.00 -28.27 0.84
N LYS A 32 -18.15 -29.20 0.40
CA LYS A 32 -18.14 -30.58 0.88
C LYS A 32 -17.79 -30.69 2.37
N ASP A 33 -16.88 -29.85 2.85
CA ASP A 33 -16.47 -29.78 4.26
C ASP A 33 -17.55 -29.10 5.14
N GLY A 34 -18.58 -28.53 4.54
CA GLY A 34 -19.72 -27.94 5.24
C GLY A 34 -19.44 -26.57 5.83
N VAL A 35 -18.67 -25.72 5.14
CA VAL A 35 -18.46 -24.33 5.58
C VAL A 35 -19.76 -23.51 5.49
N ASP A 36 -19.98 -22.60 6.44
CA ASP A 36 -21.13 -21.70 6.42
C ASP A 36 -20.91 -20.47 5.51
N ILE A 37 -19.66 -20.03 5.39
CA ILE A 37 -19.27 -18.80 4.70
C ILE A 37 -17.99 -19.04 3.88
N LEU A 38 -18.02 -18.61 2.62
CA LEU A 38 -16.85 -18.43 1.77
C LEU A 38 -16.45 -16.95 1.75
N SER A 39 -15.20 -16.67 2.11
CA SER A 39 -14.61 -15.33 2.05
C SER A 39 -13.40 -15.37 1.13
N MET A 40 -13.54 -14.80 -0.07
CA MET A 40 -12.53 -14.88 -1.13
C MET A 40 -12.09 -13.47 -1.54
N SER A 41 -10.82 -13.15 -1.34
CA SER A 41 -10.23 -11.87 -1.75
C SER A 41 -9.47 -12.02 -3.06
N LEU A 42 -10.20 -12.44 -4.09
CA LEU A 42 -9.72 -12.66 -5.45
C LEU A 42 -10.83 -12.31 -6.45
N GLY A 43 -10.47 -12.22 -7.72
CA GLY A 43 -11.41 -11.94 -8.79
C GLY A 43 -10.76 -12.19 -10.15
N PRO A 44 -11.58 -12.20 -11.22
CA PRO A 44 -11.08 -12.39 -12.57
C PRO A 44 -10.13 -11.28 -12.98
N LYS A 45 -8.98 -11.63 -13.56
CA LYS A 45 -8.01 -10.64 -14.11
C LYS A 45 -8.41 -10.12 -15.50
N VAL A 46 -9.68 -10.24 -15.86
CA VAL A 46 -10.20 -9.91 -17.19
C VAL A 46 -11.22 -8.79 -17.06
N GLN A 47 -11.05 -7.75 -17.87
CA GLN A 47 -11.99 -6.65 -17.99
C GLN A 47 -12.45 -6.50 -19.45
N PRO A 48 -13.75 -6.27 -19.71
CA PRO A 48 -14.86 -6.22 -18.75
C PRO A 48 -15.18 -7.61 -18.15
N PRO A 49 -16.00 -7.70 -17.08
CA PRO A 49 -16.42 -8.97 -16.51
C PRO A 49 -17.00 -9.92 -17.56
N LEU A 50 -16.66 -11.21 -17.46
CA LEU A 50 -17.17 -12.23 -18.36
C LEU A 50 -18.67 -12.45 -18.13
N PRO A 51 -19.43 -12.88 -19.16
CA PRO A 51 -20.78 -13.40 -18.95
C PRO A 51 -20.77 -14.54 -17.93
N PHE A 52 -21.79 -14.62 -17.05
CA PHE A 52 -21.79 -15.55 -15.91
C PHE A 52 -21.60 -17.02 -16.28
N HIS A 53 -22.07 -17.44 -17.45
CA HIS A 53 -21.91 -18.83 -17.94
C HIS A 53 -20.48 -19.13 -18.43
N SER A 54 -19.64 -18.11 -18.55
CA SER A 54 -18.23 -18.19 -18.96
C SER A 54 -17.27 -17.79 -17.84
N ASP A 55 -17.81 -17.37 -16.69
CA ASP A 55 -17.03 -17.05 -15.50
C ASP A 55 -17.04 -18.27 -14.56
N SER A 56 -15.89 -18.93 -14.46
CA SER A 56 -15.74 -20.16 -13.69
C SER A 56 -15.95 -19.95 -12.18
N ILE A 57 -15.57 -18.78 -11.66
CA ILE A 57 -15.80 -18.37 -10.27
C ILE A 57 -17.30 -18.14 -10.05
N ALA A 58 -17.98 -17.51 -11.00
CA ALA A 58 -19.43 -17.32 -10.93
C ALA A 58 -20.18 -18.66 -10.88
N ILE A 59 -19.80 -19.61 -11.74
CA ILE A 59 -20.41 -20.95 -11.75
C ILE A 59 -20.17 -21.70 -10.43
N ALA A 60 -18.92 -21.73 -9.95
CA ALA A 60 -18.58 -22.45 -8.72
C ALA A 60 -19.32 -21.87 -7.51
N THR A 61 -19.36 -20.55 -7.38
CA THR A 61 -20.05 -19.86 -6.28
C THR A 61 -21.57 -19.98 -6.35
N PHE A 62 -22.14 -20.10 -7.55
CA PHE A 62 -23.57 -20.43 -7.69
C PHE A 62 -23.87 -21.79 -7.07
N GLY A 63 -23.01 -22.78 -7.30
CA GLY A 63 -23.08 -24.09 -6.66
C GLY A 63 -23.05 -24.01 -5.13
N ALA A 64 -22.11 -23.22 -4.58
CA ALA A 64 -21.97 -23.01 -3.14
C ALA A 64 -23.22 -22.35 -2.52
N VAL A 65 -23.75 -21.30 -3.15
CA VAL A 65 -24.97 -20.62 -2.66
C VAL A 65 -26.18 -21.55 -2.69
N ARG A 66 -26.33 -22.40 -3.71
CA ARG A 66 -27.39 -23.43 -3.73
C ARG A 66 -27.24 -24.46 -2.62
N ALA A 67 -26.01 -24.72 -2.17
CA ALA A 67 -25.74 -25.59 -1.02
C ALA A 67 -25.94 -24.88 0.34
N GLY A 68 -26.39 -23.62 0.33
CA GLY A 68 -26.64 -22.84 1.55
C GLY A 68 -25.43 -22.08 2.08
N VAL A 69 -24.33 -22.03 1.33
CA VAL A 69 -23.10 -21.33 1.73
C VAL A 69 -23.17 -19.86 1.33
N PHE A 70 -22.94 -18.95 2.28
CA PHE A 70 -22.85 -17.52 1.97
C PHE A 70 -21.52 -17.17 1.31
N VAL A 71 -21.54 -16.42 0.20
CA VAL A 71 -20.34 -16.07 -0.58
C VAL A 71 -20.06 -14.58 -0.53
N ALA A 72 -18.89 -14.20 -0.02
CA ALA A 72 -18.35 -12.85 -0.05
C ALA A 72 -17.07 -12.77 -0.91
N LEU A 73 -17.05 -11.82 -1.84
CA LEU A 73 -15.97 -11.60 -2.81
C LEU A 73 -15.57 -10.11 -2.86
N ALA A 74 -14.31 -9.82 -3.19
CA ALA A 74 -13.83 -8.44 -3.34
C ALA A 74 -14.32 -7.80 -4.65
N GLY A 75 -14.58 -6.49 -4.64
CA GLY A 75 -15.00 -5.75 -5.85
C GLY A 75 -13.89 -5.36 -6.83
N GLY A 76 -12.64 -5.77 -6.59
CA GLY A 76 -11.47 -5.37 -7.39
C GLY A 76 -10.82 -4.06 -6.94
N ASN A 77 -9.62 -3.78 -7.44
CA ASN A 77 -8.81 -2.60 -7.09
C ASN A 77 -8.55 -1.66 -8.30
N ASP A 78 -9.20 -1.92 -9.44
CA ASP A 78 -8.94 -1.22 -10.71
C ASP A 78 -9.73 0.09 -10.89
N GLY A 79 -10.42 0.54 -9.84
CA GLY A 79 -11.08 1.84 -9.79
C GLY A 79 -10.12 3.03 -9.96
N PRO A 80 -10.62 4.28 -10.05
CA PRO A 80 -12.00 4.71 -9.78
C PRO A 80 -12.84 4.90 -11.05
N LYS A 81 -12.36 4.46 -12.22
CA LYS A 81 -13.11 4.57 -13.48
C LYS A 81 -14.40 3.75 -13.38
N GLU A 82 -15.44 4.22 -14.08
CA GLU A 82 -16.70 3.49 -14.18
C GLU A 82 -16.48 2.08 -14.75
N SER A 83 -17.35 1.14 -14.37
CA SER A 83 -17.35 -0.23 -14.89
C SER A 83 -16.07 -1.03 -14.64
N THR A 84 -15.39 -0.78 -13.51
CA THR A 84 -14.19 -1.49 -13.07
C THR A 84 -14.44 -2.53 -11.96
N VAL A 85 -15.69 -2.68 -11.52
CA VAL A 85 -16.07 -3.64 -10.47
C VAL A 85 -15.99 -5.07 -10.99
N GLU A 86 -15.37 -5.95 -10.20
CA GLU A 86 -15.27 -7.40 -10.42
C GLU A 86 -16.35 -8.18 -9.63
N ASN A 87 -16.46 -9.48 -9.88
CA ASN A 87 -17.33 -10.40 -9.11
C ASN A 87 -18.79 -9.93 -9.04
N VAL A 88 -19.39 -9.65 -10.20
CA VAL A 88 -20.70 -8.98 -10.32
C VAL A 88 -21.90 -9.93 -10.39
N ALA A 89 -21.71 -11.22 -10.10
CA ALA A 89 -22.80 -12.18 -10.18
C ALA A 89 -23.84 -11.94 -9.07
N PRO A 90 -25.16 -12.02 -9.33
CA PRO A 90 -26.21 -11.63 -8.37
C PRO A 90 -26.24 -12.43 -7.07
N TRP A 91 -25.64 -13.63 -7.05
CA TRP A 91 -25.56 -14.49 -5.88
C TRP A 91 -24.33 -14.22 -5.01
N MET A 92 -23.45 -13.32 -5.42
CA MET A 92 -22.27 -12.92 -4.67
C MET A 92 -22.57 -11.67 -3.83
N THR A 93 -21.99 -11.62 -2.62
CA THR A 93 -21.84 -10.36 -1.91
C THR A 93 -20.51 -9.71 -2.30
N THR A 94 -20.57 -8.77 -3.23
CA THR A 94 -19.40 -8.02 -3.73
C THR A 94 -19.07 -6.87 -2.79
N VAL A 95 -17.86 -6.85 -2.25
CA VAL A 95 -17.44 -5.92 -1.20
C VAL A 95 -16.48 -4.88 -1.74
N GLY A 96 -16.89 -3.61 -1.69
CA GLY A 96 -16.02 -2.46 -1.95
C GLY A 96 -15.15 -2.08 -0.75
N ALA A 97 -14.05 -1.37 -1.01
CA ALA A 97 -13.17 -0.87 0.04
C ALA A 97 -13.49 0.59 0.41
N ALA A 98 -13.44 0.90 1.70
CA ALA A 98 -13.56 2.26 2.22
C ALA A 98 -12.51 2.48 3.33
N SER A 99 -12.16 3.74 3.59
CA SER A 99 -11.29 4.09 4.71
C SER A 99 -12.04 4.04 6.04
N VAL A 100 -11.28 3.97 7.14
CA VAL A 100 -11.77 4.10 8.51
C VAL A 100 -11.20 5.38 9.13
N ASP A 101 -11.73 5.78 10.28
CA ASP A 101 -11.29 6.95 11.05
C ASP A 101 -9.87 6.83 11.64
N ARG A 102 -9.35 5.60 11.75
CA ARG A 102 -7.99 5.33 12.24
C ARG A 102 -6.93 5.79 11.23
N LEU A 103 -6.07 6.69 11.69
CA LEU A 103 -4.87 7.14 10.99
C LEU A 103 -3.59 6.65 11.67
N PHE A 104 -2.49 6.59 10.92
CA PHE A 104 -1.17 6.24 11.45
C PHE A 104 -0.22 7.43 11.33
N PRO A 105 -0.32 8.45 12.20
CA PRO A 105 0.42 9.69 12.02
C PRO A 105 1.94 9.50 12.14
N GLY A 106 2.68 10.05 11.19
CA GLY A 106 4.12 10.21 11.18
C GLY A 106 4.48 11.69 11.09
N ASN A 107 4.95 12.27 12.19
CA ASN A 107 5.34 13.68 12.22
C ASN A 107 6.77 13.85 11.71
N LEU A 108 6.91 14.70 10.69
CA LEU A 108 8.17 15.12 10.10
C LEU A 108 8.44 16.55 10.59
N HIS A 109 9.39 16.74 11.48
CA HIS A 109 9.64 18.05 12.08
C HIS A 109 10.86 18.74 11.48
N LEU A 110 10.69 19.72 10.63
CA LEU A 110 11.78 20.38 9.93
C LEU A 110 12.86 20.99 10.86
N GLY A 111 14.07 21.19 10.35
CA GLY A 111 15.21 21.82 11.04
C GLY A 111 15.00 23.33 11.30
N ASP A 112 14.03 23.95 10.63
CA ASP A 112 13.55 25.30 10.94
C ASP A 112 12.44 25.34 12.00
N GLY A 113 12.10 24.18 12.59
CA GLY A 113 11.07 24.04 13.62
C GLY A 113 9.66 23.75 13.08
N THR A 114 9.43 23.85 11.77
CA THR A 114 8.14 23.50 11.15
C THR A 114 7.80 22.03 11.42
N VAL A 115 6.54 21.67 11.59
CA VAL A 115 6.13 20.25 11.72
C VAL A 115 5.13 19.94 10.62
N LEU A 116 5.50 18.99 9.76
CA LEU A 116 4.62 18.44 8.73
C LEU A 116 4.03 17.13 9.26
N GLN A 117 2.71 17.07 9.28
CA GLN A 117 2.01 15.84 9.60
C GLN A 117 1.89 15.00 8.34
N GLY A 118 2.38 13.78 8.42
CA GLY A 118 2.10 12.75 7.45
C GLY A 118 1.63 11.47 8.15
N GLN A 119 1.81 10.36 7.47
CA GLN A 119 1.44 9.03 7.89
C GLN A 119 2.59 8.03 7.73
N SER A 120 2.57 6.99 8.53
CA SER A 120 3.65 6.02 8.57
C SER A 120 3.20 4.76 9.28
N LEU A 121 3.35 3.60 8.64
CA LEU A 121 3.32 2.32 9.36
C LEU A 121 4.71 1.94 9.89
N TYR A 122 5.65 2.88 9.86
CA TYR A 122 6.98 2.66 10.39
C TYR A 122 7.00 2.93 11.89
N ALA A 123 7.25 1.88 12.67
CA ALA A 123 7.04 1.90 14.11
C ALA A 123 8.20 2.53 14.91
N MET A 124 9.37 2.80 14.30
CA MET A 124 10.46 3.44 15.04
C MET A 124 10.55 4.93 14.75
N LYS A 125 11.15 5.64 15.71
CA LYS A 125 11.45 7.05 15.55
C LYS A 125 12.74 7.22 14.77
N ALA A 126 12.76 8.22 13.89
CA ALA A 126 14.01 8.76 13.40
C ALA A 126 14.78 9.26 14.60
N THR A 127 16.08 8.99 14.66
CA THR A 127 16.85 9.54 15.78
C THR A 127 17.76 10.70 15.37
N ARG A 128 18.22 10.84 14.10
CA ARG A 128 19.08 11.95 13.63
C ARG A 128 18.39 12.84 12.61
N MET A 129 18.81 14.10 12.63
CA MET A 129 18.62 15.02 11.51
C MET A 129 19.47 14.57 10.33
N SER A 130 18.85 14.47 9.16
CA SER A 130 19.53 14.15 7.92
C SER A 130 19.19 15.19 6.85
N PRO A 131 20.15 15.56 5.98
CA PRO A 131 19.86 16.43 4.85
C PRO A 131 18.79 15.82 3.95
N LEU A 132 17.91 16.65 3.43
CA LEU A 132 16.96 16.24 2.41
C LEU A 132 17.55 16.36 1.01
N VAL A 133 17.25 15.39 0.17
CA VAL A 133 17.57 15.42 -1.25
C VAL A 133 16.29 15.14 -2.02
N TYR A 134 15.89 16.11 -2.83
CA TYR A 134 14.82 15.93 -3.79
C TYR A 134 15.24 14.94 -4.88
N SER A 135 14.36 14.00 -5.19
CA SER A 135 14.50 13.02 -6.25
C SER A 135 13.13 12.77 -6.88
N PRO A 136 13.00 12.69 -8.21
CA PRO A 136 11.75 12.28 -8.85
C PRO A 136 11.30 10.88 -8.40
N CYS A 137 12.27 10.01 -8.06
CA CYS A 137 12.05 8.61 -7.66
C CYS A 137 11.23 7.81 -8.68
N ASP A 138 11.46 8.08 -9.96
CA ASP A 138 11.00 7.25 -11.08
C ASP A 138 12.17 6.41 -11.64
N ASP A 139 11.84 5.36 -12.38
CA ASP A 139 12.81 4.42 -12.93
C ASP A 139 13.78 5.07 -13.92
N ASP A 140 13.36 6.15 -14.61
CA ASP A 140 14.18 6.88 -15.58
C ASP A 140 15.21 7.80 -14.92
N ASN A 141 15.03 8.10 -13.63
CA ASN A 141 15.85 9.05 -12.87
C ASN A 141 16.67 8.39 -11.76
N LYS A 142 17.10 7.13 -11.94
CA LYS A 142 18.01 6.42 -11.01
C LYS A 142 19.35 7.14 -10.77
N LYS A 143 19.74 8.08 -11.65
CA LYS A 143 20.90 8.98 -11.46
C LYS A 143 20.84 9.86 -10.21
N TYR A 144 19.66 10.06 -9.61
CA TYR A 144 19.51 10.76 -8.34
C TYR A 144 19.66 9.82 -7.13
N LEU A 145 19.50 8.50 -7.36
CA LEU A 145 19.71 7.44 -6.37
C LEU A 145 21.16 6.94 -6.33
N LEU A 146 22.11 7.72 -6.85
CA LEU A 146 23.54 7.37 -6.77
C LEU A 146 24.01 7.41 -5.31
N ARG A 147 24.78 6.40 -4.92
CA ARG A 147 25.26 6.22 -3.54
C ARG A 147 25.95 7.45 -2.96
N HIS A 148 26.79 8.15 -3.73
CA HIS A 148 27.47 9.37 -3.27
C HIS A 148 26.50 10.55 -3.04
N LYS A 149 25.34 10.56 -3.70
CA LYS A 149 24.33 11.61 -3.53
C LYS A 149 23.40 11.33 -2.35
N MET A 150 23.10 10.07 -2.07
CA MET A 150 22.06 9.65 -1.12
C MET A 150 22.58 9.13 0.23
N ASN A 151 23.84 8.71 0.33
CA ASN A 151 24.37 8.10 1.55
C ASN A 151 24.16 8.99 2.78
N GLY A 152 23.41 8.48 3.75
CA GLY A 152 23.09 9.16 5.01
C GLY A 152 22.04 10.28 4.93
N LYS A 153 21.45 10.53 3.77
CA LYS A 153 20.45 11.58 3.51
C LYS A 153 19.04 10.98 3.39
N ILE A 154 18.02 11.84 3.46
CA ILE A 154 16.62 11.43 3.28
C ILE A 154 16.17 11.81 1.86
N ALA A 155 15.62 10.84 1.15
CA ALA A 155 15.03 11.05 -0.18
C ALA A 155 13.67 11.76 -0.04
N VAL A 156 13.43 12.81 -0.82
CA VAL A 156 12.09 13.39 -1.02
C VAL A 156 11.64 13.01 -2.41
N CYS A 157 10.72 12.07 -2.49
CA CYS A 157 10.20 11.44 -3.71
C CYS A 157 8.90 12.08 -4.15
N ASP A 158 8.87 12.58 -5.38
CA ASP A 158 7.70 13.29 -5.92
C ASP A 158 6.73 12.37 -6.69
N ASN A 159 7.27 11.44 -7.48
CA ASN A 159 6.48 10.49 -8.28
C ASN A 159 6.68 9.03 -7.84
N GLY A 160 7.43 8.80 -6.76
CA GLY A 160 7.72 7.45 -6.29
C GLY A 160 6.52 6.79 -5.63
N THR A 161 6.36 5.48 -5.83
CA THR A 161 5.47 4.67 -5.01
C THR A 161 6.23 4.14 -3.80
N ALA A 162 5.55 4.00 -2.65
CA ALA A 162 6.10 3.33 -1.46
C ALA A 162 6.11 1.80 -1.63
N SER A 163 6.40 1.31 -2.85
CA SER A 163 6.53 -0.11 -3.16
C SER A 163 7.80 -0.68 -2.55
N ASP A 164 7.80 -1.98 -2.26
CA ASP A 164 8.96 -2.64 -1.66
C ASP A 164 10.21 -2.53 -2.56
N SER A 165 10.03 -2.60 -3.88
CA SER A 165 11.13 -2.40 -4.84
C SER A 165 11.70 -0.99 -4.74
N GLY A 166 10.86 0.05 -4.81
CA GLY A 166 11.31 1.44 -4.75
C GLY A 166 11.99 1.79 -3.42
N VAL A 167 11.45 1.31 -2.30
CA VAL A 167 12.06 1.51 -0.97
C VAL A 167 13.42 0.78 -0.89
N ASN A 168 13.53 -0.43 -1.44
CA ASN A 168 14.77 -1.19 -1.44
C ASN A 168 15.85 -0.53 -2.30
N GLU A 169 15.51 0.04 -3.45
CA GLU A 169 16.47 0.77 -4.28
C GLU A 169 17.05 1.99 -3.54
N ILE A 170 16.18 2.79 -2.92
CA ILE A 170 16.57 3.96 -2.12
C ILE A 170 17.44 3.54 -0.93
N LYS A 171 17.12 2.41 -0.30
CA LYS A 171 17.92 1.83 0.78
C LYS A 171 19.30 1.37 0.29
N GLN A 172 19.39 0.71 -0.86
CA GLN A 172 20.65 0.29 -1.47
C GLN A 172 21.55 1.47 -1.84
N ALA A 173 20.96 2.62 -2.18
CA ALA A 173 21.67 3.88 -2.38
C ALA A 173 22.27 4.47 -1.08
N GLY A 174 22.00 3.85 0.09
CA GLY A 174 22.49 4.29 1.39
C GLY A 174 21.64 5.40 2.01
N ALA A 175 20.43 5.65 1.50
CA ALA A 175 19.54 6.63 2.10
C ALA A 175 19.18 6.24 3.54
N TYR A 176 19.09 7.26 4.38
CA TYR A 176 18.69 7.15 5.77
C TYR A 176 17.16 7.06 5.95
N GLY A 177 16.41 7.59 4.98
CA GLY A 177 14.96 7.59 4.98
C GLY A 177 14.37 8.02 3.64
N VAL A 178 13.06 7.93 3.54
CA VAL A 178 12.30 8.39 2.37
C VAL A 178 11.01 9.08 2.80
N ILE A 179 10.71 10.17 2.10
CA ILE A 179 9.49 10.96 2.17
C ILE A 179 8.84 10.83 0.80
N TYR A 180 7.60 10.36 0.74
CA TYR A 180 6.83 10.33 -0.50
C TYR A 180 5.82 11.48 -0.49
N LEU A 181 5.85 12.29 -1.53
CA LEU A 181 4.88 13.35 -1.74
C LEU A 181 3.67 12.75 -2.45
N ASP A 182 2.51 12.81 -1.80
CA ASP A 182 1.26 12.47 -2.48
C ASP A 182 0.70 13.74 -3.13
N ARG A 183 0.69 13.76 -4.47
CA ARG A 183 0.14 14.87 -5.27
C ARG A 183 -1.38 14.83 -5.39
N ARG A 184 -2.02 13.74 -4.96
CA ARG A 184 -3.48 13.65 -4.98
C ARG A 184 -4.04 14.61 -3.94
N SER A 185 -5.05 15.39 -4.33
CA SER A 185 -5.73 16.33 -3.43
C SER A 185 -6.39 15.65 -2.22
N LYS A 186 -6.56 14.32 -2.29
CA LYS A 186 -6.99 13.43 -1.22
C LYS A 186 -6.05 12.21 -1.20
N SER A 187 -5.48 11.92 -0.04
CA SER A 187 -4.87 10.61 0.21
C SER A 187 -5.94 9.53 0.08
N SER A 188 -5.53 8.31 -0.29
CA SER A 188 -6.42 7.14 -0.40
C SER A 188 -7.23 6.84 0.87
N ASP A 189 -6.83 7.40 2.03
CA ASP A 189 -7.53 7.30 3.31
C ASP A 189 -8.21 8.60 3.78
N GLY A 190 -8.17 9.66 2.97
CA GLY A 190 -8.72 10.97 3.31
C GLY A 190 -7.81 11.89 4.16
N SER A 191 -6.58 11.49 4.50
CA SER A 191 -5.66 12.29 5.32
C SER A 191 -4.27 12.53 4.68
N LYS A 192 -3.73 13.74 4.80
CA LYS A 192 -2.56 14.19 4.01
C LYS A 192 -1.23 13.49 4.37
N SER A 193 -0.53 13.01 3.31
CA SER A 193 0.91 12.65 3.14
C SER A 193 1.54 11.60 4.06
N SER A 194 2.67 10.95 3.68
CA SER A 194 3.32 9.81 4.35
C SER A 194 4.86 9.93 4.45
N THR A 195 5.47 9.64 5.61
CA THR A 195 6.95 9.68 5.83
C THR A 195 7.47 8.56 6.75
N ARG A 196 8.64 7.96 6.45
CA ARG A 196 9.33 6.92 7.27
C ARG A 196 10.85 7.22 7.44
N PRO A 197 11.40 7.34 8.67
CA PRO A 197 12.82 6.96 8.88
C PRO A 197 13.23 6.34 10.25
N PHE A 198 14.31 5.52 10.26
CA PHE A 198 15.07 4.92 11.40
C PHE A 198 16.04 5.92 12.11
N ARG A 199 16.74 5.49 13.19
CA ARG A 199 17.56 6.13 14.30
C ARG A 199 18.86 7.01 14.04
N LEU A 200 19.18 8.21 14.66
CA LEU A 200 20.20 8.54 15.78
C LEU A 200 20.25 9.95 16.53
N SER A 201 20.20 10.08 17.86
CA SER A 201 20.23 11.37 18.65
C SER A 201 21.30 12.47 18.38
N LEU A 202 20.99 13.74 18.80
CA LEU A 202 21.79 14.89 19.40
C LEU A 202 23.09 15.41 18.69
N SER A 203 23.54 16.69 18.71
CA SER A 203 23.16 18.02 19.26
C SER A 203 24.01 19.14 18.56
N ALA A 204 23.67 20.44 18.68
CA ALA A 204 24.64 21.57 18.83
C ALA A 204 23.96 22.97 18.96
N SER A 205 24.66 23.93 19.59
CA SER A 205 24.28 25.34 19.82
C SER A 205 25.13 26.33 18.96
N PRO A 206 24.73 27.62 18.78
CA PRO A 206 24.99 28.41 17.56
C PRO A 206 26.11 29.47 17.66
N GLY A 207 26.65 29.88 16.50
CA GLY A 207 27.55 31.04 16.32
C GLY A 207 26.89 32.27 15.64
N PRO A 208 27.66 33.26 15.15
CA PRO A 208 27.16 34.21 14.12
C PRO A 208 28.19 34.47 12.98
N ARG A 209 27.87 34.24 11.69
CA ARG A 209 27.14 35.05 10.65
C ARG A 209 28.04 35.99 9.80
N SER A 210 28.11 35.76 8.48
CA SER A 210 27.60 36.68 7.43
C SER A 210 27.82 36.24 5.97
N SER A 211 26.81 36.57 5.13
CA SER A 211 26.76 36.86 3.67
C SER A 211 27.15 35.81 2.60
N GLY A 212 26.15 35.39 1.82
CA GLY A 212 26.29 34.71 0.52
C GLY A 212 24.97 34.06 0.07
N HIS A 213 24.32 34.62 -0.95
CA HIS A 213 23.01 34.18 -1.45
C HIS A 213 23.06 32.74 -2.00
N THR A 214 22.53 31.81 -1.20
CA THR A 214 22.15 30.44 -1.56
C THR A 214 20.78 30.21 -0.92
N TRP A 215 19.81 29.67 -1.67
CA TRP A 215 18.55 29.25 -1.05
C TRP A 215 18.87 28.15 -0.02
N PRO A 216 18.46 28.28 1.24
CA PRO A 216 19.01 27.48 2.31
C PRO A 216 18.50 26.05 2.20
N HIS A 217 19.44 25.11 2.26
CA HIS A 217 19.21 23.71 2.59
C HIS A 217 18.42 23.64 3.90
N ARG A 218 17.08 23.56 3.80
CA ARG A 218 16.23 23.32 4.97
C ARG A 218 16.35 21.85 5.33
N LEU A 219 17.16 21.60 6.36
CA LEU A 219 17.21 20.34 7.10
C LEU A 219 15.80 20.01 7.61
N ILE A 220 15.50 18.71 7.76
CA ILE A 220 14.18 18.26 8.23
C ILE A 220 14.31 17.07 9.21
N ARG A 221 13.62 17.04 10.36
CA ARG A 221 13.43 15.86 11.25
C ARG A 221 12.32 14.98 10.68
#